data_AF-A0A6P0T1D7-F1
#
_entry.id   AF-A0A6P0T1D7-F1
#
_cell.length_a   1.000
_cell.length_b   1.000
_cell.length_c   1.000
_cell.angle_alpha   90.00
_cell.angle_beta   90.00
_cell.angle_gamma   90.00
#
_symmetry.space_group_name_H-M   'P 1'
#
loop_
_entity.id
_entity.type
_entity.pdbx_description
1 polymer ?
#
loop_
_entity_poly.entity_id
_entity_poly.type
_entity_poly.pdbx_seq_one_letter_code
_entity_poly.pdbx_strand_id
1 'polypeptide(L)'
;VTPEGEVQLGETTLRSLPGYAGDCSGTSNADYQMLLDYRTPSDIAKRVTLKQILTDQFESSLVKDRVVLIGVTAPSIEDDFATPFTQNSNQTIEMRGVFIHAQMVSQILNAVKDGRQPLWVWSQWGEFFWIWAWGSLGGFLVLVCKRLVYGVGVGMANLVVLSGVCFVFFIKGWWIPLVPSALAFVATGMMIIAYKRAISVL
;
A
#
# COMPACT_ATOMS: atom_id res chain seq x y z
N VAL A 1 13.06 -2.34 20.97
CA VAL A 1 11.61 -2.14 20.68
C VAL A 1 11.15 -0.99 21.55
N THR A 2 10.52 0.02 20.98
CA THR A 2 10.05 1.22 21.71
C THR A 2 8.81 0.90 22.56
N PRO A 3 8.41 1.78 23.49
CA PRO A 3 7.15 1.64 24.22
C PRO A 3 5.92 1.56 23.32
N GLU A 4 6.02 2.06 22.07
CA GLU A 4 4.96 2.01 21.05
C GLU A 4 5.00 0.72 20.18
N GLY A 5 5.90 -0.23 20.49
CA GLY A 5 6.04 -1.48 19.72
C GLY A 5 6.85 -1.33 18.43
N GLU A 6 7.56 -0.21 18.24
CA GLU A 6 8.32 0.06 17.03
C GLU A 6 9.74 -0.52 17.09
N VAL A 7 10.29 -0.87 15.93
CA VAL A 7 11.65 -1.42 15.81
C VAL A 7 12.61 -0.28 15.47
N GLN A 8 13.48 0.07 16.41
CA GLN A 8 14.57 1.02 16.19
C GLN A 8 15.83 0.30 15.71
N LEU A 9 16.39 0.74 14.59
CA LEU A 9 17.64 0.27 14.01
C LEU A 9 18.58 1.46 13.86
N GLY A 10 19.54 1.58 14.78
CA GLY A 10 20.37 2.78 14.89
C GLY A 10 19.50 4.01 15.17
N GLU A 11 19.64 5.02 14.32
CA GLU A 11 18.84 6.26 14.38
C GLU A 11 17.48 6.17 13.65
N THR A 12 17.22 5.06 12.96
CA THR A 12 16.00 4.90 12.15
C THR A 12 14.93 4.13 12.92
N THR A 13 13.75 4.71 13.05
CA THR A 13 12.58 4.04 13.61
C THR A 13 11.73 3.46 12.49
N LEU A 14 11.60 2.13 12.48
CA LEU A 14 10.65 1.43 11.63
C LEU A 14 9.32 1.35 12.38
N ARG A 15 8.34 2.13 11.90
CA ARG A 15 7.00 2.19 12.47
C ARG A 15 6.18 1.00 11.99
N SER A 16 5.56 0.30 12.94
CA SER A 16 4.62 -0.78 12.63
C SER A 16 3.37 -0.21 11.98
N LEU A 17 2.72 -1.00 11.12
CA LEU A 17 1.38 -0.70 10.66
C LEU A 17 0.45 -0.60 11.87
N PRO A 18 -0.30 0.50 11.99
CA PRO A 18 -1.34 0.55 12.99
C PRO A 18 -2.41 -0.49 12.64
N GLY A 19 -2.99 -1.15 13.64
CA GLY A 19 -4.02 -2.18 13.44
C GLY A 19 -5.32 -1.69 12.79
N TYR A 20 -5.46 -0.38 12.55
CA TYR A 20 -6.56 0.22 11.79
C TYR A 20 -6.21 0.51 10.32
N ALA A 21 -4.97 0.29 9.90
CA ALA A 21 -4.53 0.53 8.53
C ALA A 21 -5.10 -0.53 7.58
N GLY A 22 -6.20 -0.18 6.90
CA GLY A 22 -6.83 -1.04 5.90
C GLY A 22 -7.55 -2.26 6.48
N ASP A 23 -7.63 -3.34 5.69
CA ASP A 23 -8.34 -4.58 6.02
C ASP A 23 -7.50 -5.53 6.91
N CYS A 24 -6.28 -5.13 7.29
CA CYS A 24 -5.37 -5.90 8.14
C CYS A 24 -5.67 -5.72 9.64
N SER A 25 -6.95 -5.63 10.03
CA SER A 25 -7.37 -5.40 11.41
C SER A 25 -7.51 -6.69 12.25
N GLY A 26 -6.97 -7.81 11.77
CA GLY A 26 -7.26 -9.15 12.30
C GLY A 26 -6.15 -9.82 13.12
N THR A 27 -4.95 -9.29 13.16
CA THR A 27 -3.81 -9.94 13.84
C THR A 27 -3.51 -9.20 15.15
N SER A 28 -3.47 -9.94 16.26
CA SER A 28 -3.11 -9.39 17.57
C SER A 28 -1.88 -8.50 17.50
N ASN A 29 -1.88 -7.40 18.25
CA ASN A 29 -0.81 -6.38 18.36
C ASN A 29 0.59 -6.90 18.80
N ALA A 30 0.82 -8.22 18.76
CA ALA A 30 2.07 -8.87 19.12
C ALA A 30 3.08 -8.94 17.95
N ASP A 31 2.61 -8.92 16.69
CA ASP A 31 3.48 -9.06 15.52
C ASP A 31 3.75 -7.72 14.83
N TYR A 32 5.03 -7.44 14.57
CA TYR A 32 5.45 -6.26 13.82
C TYR A 32 5.05 -6.40 12.36
N GLN A 33 4.24 -5.47 11.86
CA GLN A 33 3.77 -5.47 10.46
C GLN A 33 4.21 -4.21 9.76
N MET A 34 4.56 -4.30 8.47
CA MET A 34 4.98 -3.16 7.67
C MET A 34 4.52 -3.32 6.22
N LEU A 35 4.16 -2.20 5.58
CA LEU A 35 3.79 -2.19 4.16
C LEU A 35 5.04 -2.42 3.33
N LEU A 36 5.02 -3.49 2.56
CA LEU A 36 6.12 -3.88 1.68
C LEU A 36 6.09 -3.06 0.39
N ASP A 37 7.19 -2.37 0.11
CA ASP A 37 7.41 -1.68 -1.16
C ASP A 37 7.96 -2.68 -2.19
N TYR A 38 7.06 -3.33 -2.93
CA TYR A 38 7.40 -4.34 -3.92
C TYR A 38 8.15 -3.71 -5.11
N ARG A 39 9.45 -3.97 -5.22
CA ARG A 39 10.26 -3.64 -6.40
C ARG A 39 10.25 -4.76 -7.44
N THR A 40 10.62 -4.44 -8.68
CA THR A 40 10.59 -5.38 -9.81
C THR A 40 11.25 -6.75 -9.49
N PRO A 41 10.60 -7.88 -9.80
CA PRO A 41 11.07 -9.22 -9.44
C PRO A 41 12.44 -9.63 -10.01
N SER A 42 12.87 -9.05 -11.13
CA SER A 42 14.06 -9.46 -11.86
C SER A 42 15.38 -9.01 -11.22
N ASP A 43 15.40 -7.89 -10.49
CA ASP A 43 16.64 -7.22 -10.06
C ASP A 43 16.81 -7.06 -8.54
N ILE A 44 16.08 -7.86 -7.75
CA ILE A 44 16.08 -7.72 -6.28
C ILE A 44 17.46 -8.03 -5.67
N ALA A 45 18.10 -9.10 -6.13
CA ALA A 45 19.38 -9.58 -5.61
C ALA A 45 20.10 -10.48 -6.63
N LYS A 46 21.43 -10.51 -6.54
CA LYS A 46 22.25 -11.50 -7.26
C LYS A 46 21.93 -12.91 -6.73
N ARG A 47 21.84 -13.88 -7.63
CA ARG A 47 21.45 -15.27 -7.32
C ARG A 47 22.64 -16.18 -7.53
N VAL A 48 22.87 -17.08 -6.57
CA VAL A 48 23.87 -18.14 -6.66
C VAL A 48 23.17 -19.46 -6.36
N THR A 49 23.32 -20.43 -7.26
CA THR A 49 22.70 -21.75 -7.07
C THR A 49 23.52 -22.61 -6.12
N LEU A 50 22.87 -23.52 -5.40
CA LEU A 50 23.57 -24.47 -4.53
C LEU A 50 24.61 -25.30 -5.31
N LYS A 51 24.30 -25.65 -6.56
CA LYS A 51 25.24 -26.33 -7.46
C LYS A 51 26.53 -25.52 -7.67
N GLN A 52 26.42 -24.22 -7.96
CA GLN A 52 27.58 -23.33 -8.14
C GLN A 52 28.43 -23.24 -6.89
N ILE A 53 27.82 -23.20 -5.70
CA ILE A 53 28.53 -23.19 -4.41
C ILE A 53 29.31 -24.50 -4.23
N LEU A 54 28.66 -25.64 -4.48
CA LEU A 54 29.28 -26.97 -4.34
C LEU A 54 30.41 -27.23 -5.35
N THR A 55 30.38 -26.58 -6.51
CA THR A 55 31.43 -26.66 -7.54
C THR A 55 32.47 -25.55 -7.45
N ASP A 56 32.43 -24.72 -6.40
CA ASP A 56 33.30 -23.54 -6.22
C ASP A 56 33.28 -22.57 -7.43
N GLN A 57 32.11 -22.46 -8.08
CA GLN A 57 31.86 -21.61 -9.25
C GLN A 57 31.08 -20.35 -8.86
N PHE A 58 31.59 -19.59 -7.89
CA PHE A 58 31.03 -18.29 -7.53
C PHE A 58 32.12 -17.35 -7.01
N GLU A 59 31.87 -16.04 -7.10
CA GLU A 59 32.79 -15.06 -6.53
C GLU A 59 32.53 -14.90 -5.02
N SER A 60 33.57 -15.04 -4.19
CA SER A 60 33.46 -14.82 -2.73
C SER A 60 33.03 -13.39 -2.37
N SER A 61 33.20 -12.43 -3.30
CA SER A 61 32.73 -11.04 -3.20
C SER A 61 31.21 -10.91 -3.06
N LEU A 62 30.46 -11.96 -3.45
CA LEU A 62 28.99 -12.02 -3.36
C LEU A 62 28.48 -12.38 -1.96
N VAL A 63 29.34 -12.89 -1.10
CA VAL A 63 28.97 -13.36 0.25
C VAL A 63 29.56 -12.46 1.33
N LYS A 64 30.80 -12.00 1.15
CA LYS A 64 31.50 -11.20 2.16
C LYS A 64 30.80 -9.86 2.40
N ASP A 65 30.57 -9.52 3.67
CA ASP A 65 29.96 -8.27 4.15
C ASP A 65 28.57 -7.97 3.53
N ARG A 66 27.82 -9.03 3.19
CA ARG A 66 26.48 -8.94 2.59
C ARG A 66 25.49 -9.79 3.36
N VAL A 67 24.22 -9.39 3.30
CA VAL A 67 23.12 -10.25 3.78
C VAL A 67 22.86 -11.32 2.72
N VAL A 68 22.95 -12.59 3.11
CA VAL A 68 22.72 -13.74 2.24
C VAL A 68 21.41 -14.40 2.62
N LEU A 69 20.51 -14.53 1.64
CA LEU A 69 19.23 -15.21 1.79
C LEU A 69 19.29 -16.56 1.09
N ILE A 70 18.94 -17.60 1.83
CA ILE A 70 18.92 -18.98 1.34
C ILE A 70 17.46 -19.41 1.25
N GLY A 71 17.04 -19.85 0.08
CA GLY A 71 15.67 -20.30 -0.14
C GLY A 71 15.55 -21.16 -1.39
N VAL A 72 14.35 -21.67 -1.62
CA VAL A 72 14.09 -22.66 -2.67
C VAL A 72 13.33 -22.02 -3.82
N THR A 73 13.91 -22.04 -5.01
CA THR A 73 13.26 -21.55 -6.25
C THR A 73 12.89 -22.69 -7.21
N ALA A 74 12.93 -23.94 -6.75
CA ALA A 74 12.60 -25.12 -7.56
C ALA A 74 11.06 -25.25 -7.75
N PRO A 75 10.56 -25.48 -8.98
CA PRO A 75 9.12 -25.68 -9.24
C PRO A 75 8.46 -26.81 -8.44
N SER A 76 9.25 -27.77 -7.96
CA SER A 76 8.77 -28.91 -7.18
C SER A 76 8.36 -28.58 -5.75
N ILE A 77 8.73 -27.39 -5.24
CA ILE A 77 8.39 -26.94 -3.90
C ILE A 77 7.53 -25.70 -4.04
N GLU A 78 6.30 -25.82 -3.52
CA GLU A 78 5.32 -24.76 -3.43
C GLU A 78 5.78 -23.76 -2.36
N ASP A 79 6.32 -22.63 -2.82
CA ASP A 79 6.73 -21.46 -2.01
C ASP A 79 6.35 -20.19 -2.77
N ASP A 80 5.22 -20.26 -3.48
CA ASP A 80 4.77 -19.27 -4.42
C ASP A 80 3.66 -18.43 -3.78
N PHE A 81 3.82 -17.11 -3.82
CA PHE A 81 2.90 -16.15 -3.20
C PHE A 81 2.37 -15.17 -4.24
N ALA A 82 1.08 -14.85 -4.12
CA ALA A 82 0.44 -13.80 -4.89
C ALA A 82 1.00 -12.43 -4.47
N THR A 83 1.51 -11.67 -5.43
CA THR A 83 2.05 -10.32 -5.23
C THR A 83 1.47 -9.38 -6.30
N PRO A 84 1.63 -8.04 -6.16
CA PRO A 84 1.16 -7.10 -7.17
C PRO A 84 1.73 -7.35 -8.58
N PHE A 85 2.83 -8.10 -8.71
CA PHE A 85 3.43 -8.46 -9.99
C PHE A 85 2.88 -9.74 -10.62
N THR A 86 1.98 -10.45 -9.95
CA THR A 86 1.51 -11.78 -10.35
C THR A 86 0.65 -11.80 -11.62
N GLN A 87 0.23 -10.64 -12.17
CA GLN A 87 -0.72 -10.57 -13.29
C GLN A 87 -0.22 -9.91 -14.59
N ASN A 88 1.06 -9.54 -14.73
CA ASN A 88 1.46 -8.64 -15.83
C ASN A 88 1.87 -9.28 -17.17
N SER A 89 1.79 -10.59 -17.38
CA SER A 89 2.18 -11.19 -18.68
C SER A 89 1.77 -12.65 -18.81
N ASN A 90 0.63 -12.99 -19.45
CA ASN A 90 0.22 -14.32 -20.00
C ASN A 90 0.62 -15.63 -19.26
N GLN A 91 1.09 -15.52 -18.03
CA GLN A 91 1.78 -16.47 -17.18
C GLN A 91 1.62 -15.90 -15.78
N THR A 92 1.05 -16.69 -14.87
CA THR A 92 0.98 -16.34 -13.46
C THR A 92 2.40 -16.43 -12.90
N ILE A 93 3.10 -15.30 -12.80
CA ILE A 93 4.42 -15.26 -12.16
C ILE A 93 4.18 -14.97 -10.68
N GLU A 94 3.96 -16.03 -9.91
CA GLU A 94 3.96 -15.93 -8.45
C GLU A 94 5.39 -15.65 -7.96
N MET A 95 5.50 -14.90 -6.86
CA MET A 95 6.80 -14.55 -6.31
C MET A 95 7.17 -15.57 -5.25
N ARG A 96 8.37 -16.14 -5.36
CA ARG A 96 8.91 -17.04 -4.34
C ARG A 96 9.03 -16.34 -3.00
N GLY A 97 8.76 -17.05 -1.91
CA GLY A 97 8.89 -16.55 -0.54
C GLY A 97 10.27 -15.92 -0.26
N VAL A 98 11.36 -16.54 -0.75
CA VAL A 98 12.72 -15.98 -0.62
C VAL A 98 12.87 -14.58 -1.25
N PHE A 99 12.16 -14.29 -2.34
CA PHE A 99 12.18 -12.97 -2.97
C PHE A 99 11.38 -11.94 -2.17
N ILE A 100 10.30 -12.36 -1.51
CA ILE A 100 9.56 -11.49 -0.58
C ILE A 100 10.46 -11.09 0.60
N HIS A 101 11.18 -12.05 1.19
CA HIS A 101 12.15 -11.76 2.25
C HIS A 101 13.27 -10.83 1.75
N ALA A 102 13.73 -10.99 0.50
CA ALA A 102 14.71 -10.10 -0.11
C ALA A 102 14.19 -8.67 -0.28
N GLN A 103 12.92 -8.48 -0.65
CA GLN A 103 12.28 -7.16 -0.68
C GLN A 103 12.25 -6.52 0.71
N MET A 104 11.85 -7.28 1.73
CA MET A 104 11.79 -6.78 3.12
C MET A 104 13.16 -6.33 3.61
N VAL A 105 14.18 -7.15 3.43
CA VAL A 105 15.57 -6.81 3.82
C VAL A 105 16.07 -5.59 3.05
N SER A 106 15.82 -5.53 1.73
CA SER A 106 16.18 -4.37 0.91
C SER A 106 15.50 -3.09 1.41
N GLN A 107 14.21 -3.14 1.76
CA GLN A 107 13.48 -2.01 2.29
C GLN A 107 14.03 -1.55 3.66
N ILE A 108 14.32 -2.48 4.57
CA ILE A 108 14.94 -2.18 5.87
C ILE A 108 16.32 -1.53 5.69
N LEU A 109 17.17 -2.11 4.83
CA LEU A 109 18.51 -1.58 4.58
C LEU A 109 18.46 -0.17 3.98
N ASN A 110 17.55 0.09 3.03
CA ASN A 110 17.36 1.43 2.46
C ASN A 110 16.80 2.42 3.50
N ALA A 111 15.94 1.96 4.41
CA ALA A 111 15.44 2.80 5.48
C ALA A 111 16.56 3.22 6.43
N VAL A 112 17.42 2.28 6.83
CA VAL A 112 18.54 2.55 7.76
C VAL A 112 19.66 3.35 7.10
N LYS A 113 20.00 3.05 5.84
CA LYS A 113 21.15 3.65 5.16
C LYS A 113 20.82 4.97 4.49
N ASP A 114 19.66 5.04 3.81
CA ASP A 114 19.28 6.19 2.98
C ASP A 114 18.17 7.03 3.62
N GLY A 115 17.73 6.68 4.84
CA GLY A 115 16.67 7.38 5.56
C GLY A 115 15.30 7.28 4.88
N ARG A 116 15.13 6.36 3.93
CA ARG A 116 13.85 6.17 3.22
C ARG A 116 12.81 5.61 4.18
N GLN A 117 11.92 6.48 4.64
CA GLN A 117 10.83 6.07 5.50
C GLN A 117 9.85 5.17 4.72
N PRO A 118 9.36 4.09 5.35
CA PRO A 118 8.26 3.28 4.83
C PRO A 118 7.01 4.11 4.51
N LEU A 119 6.09 3.55 3.72
CA LEU A 119 4.78 4.16 3.47
C LEU A 119 4.11 4.58 4.79
N TRP A 120 3.81 5.86 4.91
CA TRP A 120 3.22 6.46 6.09
C TRP A 120 1.70 6.47 5.97
N VAL A 121 1.04 5.79 6.89
CA VAL A 121 -0.41 5.78 7.03
C VAL A 121 -0.84 6.98 7.90
N TRP A 122 -1.91 7.65 7.50
CA TRP A 122 -2.47 8.76 8.27
C TRP A 122 -2.98 8.30 9.64
N SER A 123 -3.08 9.25 10.58
CA SER A 123 -3.77 8.97 11.84
C SER A 123 -5.25 8.71 11.59
N GLN A 124 -5.86 7.88 12.43
CA GLN A 124 -7.29 7.56 12.36
C GLN A 124 -8.18 8.82 12.30
N TRP A 125 -7.84 9.86 13.07
CA TRP A 125 -8.54 11.15 13.02
C TRP A 125 -8.35 11.88 11.69
N GLY A 126 -7.13 11.87 11.15
CA GLY A 126 -6.86 12.45 9.84
C GLY A 126 -7.69 11.78 8.75
N GLU A 127 -7.73 10.44 8.73
CA GLU A 127 -8.56 9.68 7.80
C GLU A 127 -10.04 10.02 7.94
N PHE A 128 -10.54 10.09 9.18
CA PHE A 128 -11.92 10.46 9.45
C PHE A 128 -12.27 11.85 8.91
N PHE A 129 -11.46 12.87 9.21
CA PHE A 129 -11.68 14.22 8.70
C PHE A 129 -11.62 14.28 7.18
N TRP A 130 -10.70 13.53 6.57
CA TRP A 130 -10.58 13.44 5.12
C TRP A 130 -11.85 12.86 4.47
N ILE A 131 -12.31 11.70 4.95
CA ILE A 131 -13.52 11.03 4.46
C ILE A 131 -14.75 11.92 4.68
N TRP A 132 -14.86 12.54 5.86
CA TRP A 132 -15.96 13.44 6.20
C TRP A 132 -16.00 14.69 5.32
N ALA A 133 -14.84 15.28 5.00
CA ALA A 133 -14.74 16.44 4.12
C ALA A 133 -15.23 16.10 2.70
N TRP A 134 -14.77 14.98 2.13
CA TRP A 134 -15.22 14.53 0.81
C TRP A 134 -16.68 14.10 0.79
N GLY A 135 -17.17 13.41 1.84
CA GLY A 135 -18.60 13.11 1.99
C GLY A 135 -19.46 14.38 2.03
N SER A 136 -19.06 15.37 2.84
CA SER A 136 -19.78 16.65 2.93
C SER A 136 -19.80 17.40 1.61
N LEU A 137 -18.71 17.34 0.83
CA LEU A 137 -18.63 17.94 -0.50
C LEU A 137 -19.60 17.29 -1.50
N GLY A 138 -19.75 15.96 -1.45
CA GLY A 138 -20.72 15.22 -2.28
C GLY A 138 -22.15 15.64 -2.03
N GLY A 139 -22.52 15.79 -0.76
CA GLY A 139 -23.83 16.31 -0.39
C GLY A 139 -24.03 17.78 -0.80
N PHE A 140 -23.06 18.64 -0.51
CA PHE A 140 -23.10 20.07 -0.84
C PHE A 140 -23.26 20.30 -2.35
N LEU A 141 -22.60 19.49 -3.18
CA LEU A 141 -22.69 19.56 -4.63
C LEU A 141 -24.13 19.44 -5.13
N VAL A 142 -24.88 18.48 -4.59
CA VAL A 142 -26.30 18.23 -4.93
C VAL A 142 -27.20 19.36 -4.47
N LEU A 143 -26.85 20.06 -3.40
CA LEU A 143 -27.59 21.23 -2.93
C LEU A 143 -27.45 22.41 -3.88
N VAL A 144 -26.23 22.67 -4.35
CA VAL A 144 -25.91 23.83 -5.21
C VAL A 144 -26.30 23.58 -6.68
N CYS A 145 -26.06 22.38 -7.21
CA CYS A 145 -26.35 22.06 -8.60
C CYS A 145 -27.84 21.74 -8.81
N LYS A 146 -28.59 22.72 -9.33
CA LYS A 146 -30.02 22.55 -9.64
C LYS A 146 -30.30 21.60 -10.81
N ARG A 147 -29.37 21.47 -11.76
CA ARG A 147 -29.51 20.60 -12.95
C ARG A 147 -28.59 19.40 -12.81
N LEU A 148 -29.18 18.20 -12.93
CA LEU A 148 -28.50 16.92 -12.71
C LEU A 148 -27.25 16.76 -13.61
N VAL A 149 -27.34 17.19 -14.87
CA VAL A 149 -26.23 17.06 -15.84
C VAL A 149 -24.97 17.82 -15.39
N TYR A 150 -25.13 19.05 -14.87
CA TYR A 150 -23.99 19.80 -14.32
C TYR A 150 -23.47 19.17 -13.03
N GLY A 151 -24.37 18.67 -12.18
CA GLY A 151 -23.98 17.96 -10.96
C GLY A 151 -23.13 16.71 -11.24
N VAL A 152 -23.50 15.91 -12.25
CA VAL A 152 -22.72 14.74 -12.67
C VAL A 152 -21.35 15.16 -13.19
N GLY A 153 -21.28 16.18 -14.06
CA GLY A 153 -20.00 16.67 -14.60
C GLY A 153 -19.04 17.15 -13.51
N VAL A 154 -19.52 17.97 -12.56
CA VAL A 154 -18.69 18.46 -11.45
C VAL A 154 -18.36 17.34 -10.46
N GLY A 155 -19.26 16.36 -10.28
CA GLY A 155 -19.00 15.16 -9.48
C GLY A 155 -17.84 14.32 -10.03
N MET A 156 -17.84 14.04 -11.34
CA MET A 156 -16.71 13.34 -11.98
C MET A 156 -15.41 14.13 -11.88
N ALA A 157 -15.44 15.44 -12.08
CA ALA A 157 -14.26 16.29 -11.92
C ALA A 157 -13.68 16.21 -10.50
N ASN A 158 -14.54 16.20 -9.47
CA ASN A 158 -14.10 16.02 -8.08
C ASN A 158 -13.46 14.66 -7.83
N LEU A 159 -14.00 13.57 -8.40
CA LEU A 159 -13.38 12.24 -8.27
C LEU A 159 -12.01 12.17 -8.95
N VAL A 160 -11.84 12.85 -10.08
CA VAL A 160 -10.53 12.98 -10.75
C VAL A 160 -9.55 13.77 -9.88
N VAL A 161 -9.99 14.89 -9.29
CA VAL A 161 -9.17 15.68 -8.36
C VAL A 161 -8.78 14.87 -7.13
N LEU A 162 -9.73 14.19 -6.49
CA LEU A 162 -9.48 13.31 -5.35
C LEU A 162 -8.44 12.24 -5.70
N SER A 163 -8.60 11.57 -6.85
CA SER A 163 -7.66 10.54 -7.32
C SER A 163 -6.26 11.12 -7.56
N GLY A 164 -6.17 12.29 -8.20
CA GLY A 164 -4.91 12.98 -8.43
C GLY A 164 -4.21 13.40 -7.13
N VAL A 165 -4.96 13.91 -6.15
CA VAL A 165 -4.42 14.27 -4.84
C VAL A 165 -3.90 13.03 -4.13
N CYS A 166 -4.69 11.96 -4.04
CA CYS A 166 -4.25 10.69 -3.44
C CYS A 166 -2.99 10.14 -4.13
N PHE A 167 -2.89 10.25 -5.45
CA PHE A 167 -1.73 9.81 -6.21
C PHE A 167 -0.46 10.63 -5.89
N VAL A 168 -0.58 11.96 -5.78
CA VAL A 168 0.56 12.83 -5.41
C VAL A 168 1.06 12.52 -4.00
N PHE A 169 0.15 12.30 -3.05
CA PHE A 169 0.52 11.90 -1.69
C PHE A 169 1.19 10.52 -1.67
N PHE A 170 0.67 9.57 -2.46
CA PHE A 170 1.25 8.23 -2.57
C PHE A 170 2.71 8.26 -3.07
N ILE A 171 3.01 9.08 -4.09
CA ILE A 171 4.40 9.25 -4.58
C ILE A 171 5.32 9.81 -3.49
N LYS A 172 4.80 10.67 -2.61
CA LYS A 172 5.55 11.21 -1.47
C LYS A 172 5.71 10.21 -0.32
N GLY A 173 5.13 9.02 -0.42
CA GLY A 173 5.15 7.99 0.61
C GLY A 173 3.97 8.06 1.59
N TRP A 174 2.92 8.83 1.30
CA TRP A 174 1.77 9.01 2.18
C TRP A 174 0.57 8.24 1.63
N TRP A 175 0.02 7.32 2.42
CA TRP A 175 -1.14 6.54 2.04
C TRP A 175 -2.42 7.18 2.61
N ILE A 176 -3.33 7.58 1.72
CA ILE A 176 -4.59 8.29 2.04
C ILE A 176 -5.78 7.45 1.54
N PRO A 177 -6.89 7.37 2.28
CA PRO A 177 -8.04 6.53 1.93
C PRO A 177 -8.83 7.06 0.73
N LEU A 178 -8.42 6.69 -0.48
CA LEU A 178 -9.12 7.03 -1.73
C LEU A 178 -10.51 6.39 -1.80
N VAL A 179 -10.60 5.07 -1.59
CA VAL A 179 -11.83 4.29 -1.77
C VAL A 179 -12.92 4.70 -0.77
N PRO A 180 -12.66 4.78 0.55
CA PRO A 180 -13.66 5.26 1.51
C PRO A 180 -14.15 6.69 1.22
N SER A 181 -13.25 7.58 0.80
CA SER A 181 -13.61 8.97 0.48
C SER A 181 -14.49 9.07 -0.75
N ALA A 182 -14.17 8.32 -1.82
CA ALA A 182 -14.99 8.26 -3.02
C ALA A 182 -16.38 7.66 -2.73
N LEU A 183 -16.45 6.59 -1.94
CA LEU A 183 -17.71 6.00 -1.49
C LEU A 183 -18.54 6.98 -0.68
N ALA A 184 -17.95 7.66 0.29
CA ALA A 184 -18.63 8.66 1.11
C ALA A 184 -19.18 9.80 0.24
N PHE A 185 -18.40 10.30 -0.72
CA PHE A 185 -18.84 11.33 -1.67
C PHE A 185 -20.05 10.88 -2.50
N VAL A 186 -20.00 9.68 -3.08
CA VAL A 186 -21.09 9.17 -3.94
C VAL A 186 -22.34 8.83 -3.12
N ALA A 187 -22.18 8.18 -1.97
CA ALA A 187 -23.28 7.77 -1.10
C ALA A 187 -24.06 8.98 -0.56
N THR A 188 -23.36 9.99 -0.04
CA THR A 188 -23.98 11.23 0.46
C THR A 188 -24.71 11.98 -0.65
N GLY A 189 -24.12 12.09 -1.85
CA GLY A 189 -24.77 12.67 -3.01
C GLY A 189 -26.07 11.94 -3.37
N MET A 190 -26.05 10.61 -3.48
CA MET A 190 -27.24 9.80 -3.77
C MET A 190 -28.33 9.97 -2.70
N MET A 191 -27.95 9.99 -1.43
CA MET A 191 -28.87 10.14 -0.31
C MET A 191 -29.63 11.48 -0.37
N ILE A 192 -28.93 12.59 -0.66
CA ILE A 192 -29.58 13.90 -0.78
C ILE A 192 -30.47 14.00 -2.02
N ILE A 193 -30.09 13.37 -3.15
CA ILE A 193 -30.95 13.30 -4.33
C ILE A 193 -32.25 12.56 -4.01
N ALA A 194 -32.15 11.40 -3.34
CA ALA A 194 -33.31 10.62 -2.93
C ALA A 194 -34.23 11.40 -1.98
N TYR A 195 -33.65 12.09 -0.99
CA TYR A 195 -34.38 12.94 -0.05
C TYR A 195 -35.12 14.09 -0.75
N LYS A 196 -34.44 14.82 -1.66
CA LYS A 196 -35.08 15.89 -2.45
C LYS A 196 -36.24 15.36 -3.29
N ARG A 197 -36.09 14.18 -3.91
CA ARG A 197 -37.16 13.56 -4.70
C ARG A 197 -38.35 13.17 -3.83
N ALA A 198 -38.11 12.58 -2.66
CA ALA A 198 -39.19 12.18 -1.75
C ALA A 198 -40.03 13.38 -1.29
N ILE A 199 -39.38 14.51 -0.94
CA ILE A 199 -40.09 15.74 -0.56
C ILE A 199 -40.85 16.35 -1.73
N SER A 200 -40.31 16.32 -2.95
CA SER A 200 -41.00 16.90 -4.11
C SER A 200 -42.26 16.13 -4.55
N VAL A 201 -42.45 14.90 -4.05
CA VAL A 201 -43.60 14.02 -4.38
C VAL A 201 -44.71 14.12 -3.32
N LEU A 202 -44.42 14.65 -2.13
CA LEU A 202 -45.38 14.95 -1.05
C LEU A 202 -46.02 16.33 -1.24
#